data_AF-A0A257UJJ5-F1
#
_entry.id   AF-A0A257UJJ5-F1
#
_cell.length_a   1.000
_cell.length_b   1.000
_cell.length_c   1.000
_cell.angle_alpha   90.00
_cell.angle_beta   90.00
_cell.angle_gamma   90.00
#
_symmetry.space_group_name_H-M   'P 1'
#
loop_
_entity.id
_entity.type
_entity.pdbx_description
1 polymer ?
#
loop_
_entity_poly.entity_id
_entity_poly.type
_entity_poly.pdbx_seq_one_letter_code
_entity_poly.pdbx_strand_id
1 'polypeptide(L)'
;MLGAVCHDLGKPLTTKFTDGRIRSIGHEEAGVAPAMAVLDRLNIHTLDGYDVRRAVAGLTAQHLKPGMFKKSPTPVSDGAFRRLAMKVDLELLARLAKADCLGRPGSFDCSAMDWFLERARALGVAHAPPTPLVLGRHVLALGVPPGPRVGQLLKQLYERQLITGPCSALACSPCSLVPSPLPSSVAWRGSAACEGCCSSLCTYWPSCRDCRSDGGCSDAGTPRDGSRAG
;
A
#
# COMPACT_ATOMS: atom_id res chain seq x y z
N MET A 1 2.97 16.27 18.19
CA MET A 1 3.98 16.67 19.19
C MET A 1 4.74 15.48 19.77
N LEU A 2 4.07 14.46 20.35
CA LEU A 2 4.76 13.29 20.93
C LEU A 2 5.72 12.59 19.95
N GLY A 3 5.32 12.37 18.70
CA GLY A 3 6.23 11.81 17.68
C GLY A 3 7.48 12.66 17.46
N ALA A 4 7.38 13.99 17.50
CA ALA A 4 8.53 14.88 17.35
C ALA A 4 9.47 14.82 18.55
N VAL A 5 8.94 14.73 19.77
CA VAL A 5 9.77 14.55 20.98
C VAL A 5 10.48 13.19 20.96
N CYS A 6 9.79 12.15 20.49
CA CYS A 6 10.26 10.77 20.62
C CYS A 6 11.10 10.25 19.45
N HIS A 7 11.08 10.89 18.27
CA HIS A 7 11.64 10.30 17.04
C HIS A 7 13.13 9.98 17.12
N ASP A 8 13.87 10.72 17.95
CA ASP A 8 15.32 10.67 18.07
C ASP A 8 15.84 9.99 19.34
N LEU A 9 14.94 9.43 20.16
CA LEU A 9 15.33 8.81 21.45
C LEU A 9 16.22 7.56 21.30
N GLY A 10 16.37 7.04 20.08
CA GLY A 10 17.33 5.97 19.79
C GLY A 10 18.78 6.43 19.59
N LYS A 11 19.03 7.75 19.45
CA LYS A 11 20.38 8.28 19.22
C LYS A 11 21.37 7.89 20.33
N PRO A 12 21.08 8.04 21.63
CA PRO A 12 22.02 7.66 22.68
C PRO A 12 22.46 6.20 22.62
N LEU A 13 21.59 5.29 22.17
CA LEU A 13 21.86 3.85 22.08
C LEU A 13 22.70 3.47 20.84
N THR A 14 22.70 4.31 19.81
CA THR A 14 23.24 3.98 18.48
C THR A 14 24.36 4.90 18.03
N THR A 15 24.64 5.96 18.78
CA THR A 15 25.66 6.95 18.44
C THR A 15 27.07 6.39 18.64
N LYS A 16 27.87 6.41 17.58
CA LYS A 16 29.27 5.96 17.57
C LYS A 16 30.12 6.95 16.79
N PHE A 17 31.41 7.01 17.12
CA PHE A 17 32.41 7.69 16.30
C PHE A 17 32.95 6.70 15.25
N THR A 18 32.66 6.96 13.98
CA THR A 18 33.02 6.09 12.85
C THR A 18 33.43 6.95 11.66
N ASP A 19 34.52 6.60 10.97
CA ASP A 19 35.02 7.33 9.80
C ASP A 19 35.26 8.83 10.06
N GLY A 20 35.80 9.15 11.24
CA GLY A 20 36.09 10.52 11.65
C GLY A 20 34.86 11.39 11.96
N ARG A 21 33.67 10.79 12.06
CA ARG A 21 32.41 11.51 12.30
C ARG A 21 31.54 10.79 13.32
N ILE A 22 30.74 11.57 14.05
CA ILE A 22 29.69 11.03 14.93
C ILE A 22 28.51 10.59 14.07
N ARG A 23 28.06 9.35 14.22
CA ARG A 23 26.91 8.79 13.48
C ARG A 23 26.00 8.00 14.41
N SER A 24 24.70 8.10 14.22
CA SER A 24 23.66 7.37 14.96
C SER A 24 22.91 6.43 14.02
N ILE A 25 23.59 5.39 13.53
CA ILE A 25 23.03 4.49 12.50
C ILE A 25 21.98 3.58 13.15
N GLY A 26 20.77 3.53 12.58
CA GLY A 26 19.68 2.69 13.07
C GLY A 26 18.93 3.27 14.29
N HIS A 27 19.11 4.56 14.60
CA HIS A 27 18.44 5.22 15.73
C HIS A 27 16.92 5.24 15.58
N GLU A 28 16.40 5.24 14.36
CA GLU A 28 14.97 5.26 14.08
C GLU A 28 14.27 3.99 14.61
N GLU A 29 14.87 2.81 14.41
CA GLU A 29 14.34 1.54 14.91
C GLU A 29 14.60 1.41 16.42
N ALA A 30 15.83 1.74 16.86
CA ALA A 30 16.21 1.68 18.27
C ALA A 30 15.41 2.67 19.14
N GLY A 31 14.85 3.73 18.55
CA GLY A 31 14.06 4.75 19.24
C GLY A 31 12.64 4.32 19.59
N VAL A 32 12.11 3.24 18.99
CA VAL A 32 10.72 2.81 19.22
C VAL A 32 10.50 2.37 20.66
N ALA A 33 11.38 1.54 21.23
CA ALA A 33 11.24 1.06 22.60
C ALA A 33 11.35 2.21 23.64
N PRO A 34 12.35 3.11 23.57
CA PRO A 34 12.38 4.32 24.41
C PRO A 34 11.12 5.19 24.27
N ALA A 35 10.62 5.38 23.04
CA ALA A 35 9.39 6.14 22.81
C ALA A 35 8.18 5.52 23.52
N MET A 36 8.04 4.19 23.47
CA MET A 36 6.97 3.48 24.19
C MET A 36 7.12 3.61 25.70
N ALA A 37 8.34 3.51 26.23
CA ALA A 37 8.60 3.69 27.66
C ALA A 37 8.25 5.10 28.16
N VAL A 38 8.48 6.13 27.34
CA VAL A 38 8.02 7.51 27.64
C VAL A 38 6.50 7.57 27.71
N LEU A 39 5.80 6.98 26.75
CA LEU A 39 4.32 6.96 26.75
C LEU A 39 3.77 6.17 27.95
N ASP A 40 4.41 5.07 28.34
CA ASP A 40 4.04 4.30 29.53
C ASP A 40 4.21 5.12 30.81
N ARG A 41 5.34 5.83 30.95
CA ARG A 41 5.60 6.70 32.10
C ARG A 41 4.59 7.86 32.20
N LEU A 42 4.12 8.34 31.07
CA LEU A 42 3.09 9.41 31.00
C LEU A 42 1.65 8.85 31.07
N ASN A 43 1.48 7.53 31.18
CA ASN A 43 0.18 6.86 31.16
C ASN A 43 -0.66 7.17 29.90
N ILE A 44 0.02 7.34 28.75
CA ILE A 44 -0.61 7.66 27.47
C ILE A 44 -0.86 6.35 26.71
N HIS A 45 -2.12 5.89 26.74
CA HIS A 45 -2.57 4.71 26.01
C HIS A 45 -3.33 5.06 24.73
N THR A 46 -4.24 6.03 24.83
CA THR A 46 -4.96 6.67 23.73
C THR A 46 -5.10 8.16 24.05
N LEU A 47 -5.47 8.97 23.07
CA LEU A 47 -5.80 10.38 23.27
C LEU A 47 -7.07 10.69 22.48
N ASP A 48 -8.17 11.01 23.15
CA ASP A 48 -9.47 11.28 22.50
C ASP A 48 -9.91 10.18 21.52
N GLY A 49 -9.65 8.91 21.88
CA GLY A 49 -9.95 7.74 21.02
C GLY A 49 -8.95 7.50 19.87
N TYR A 50 -7.93 8.36 19.72
CA TYR A 50 -6.86 8.17 18.74
C TYR A 50 -5.79 7.19 19.25
N ASP A 51 -5.35 6.29 18.37
CA ASP A 51 -4.23 5.37 18.61
C ASP A 51 -2.88 6.11 18.49
N VAL A 52 -2.61 6.93 19.50
CA VAL A 52 -1.40 7.74 19.59
C VAL A 52 -0.14 6.90 19.69
N ARG A 53 -0.22 5.68 20.24
CA ARG A 53 0.93 4.80 20.41
C ARG A 53 1.42 4.27 19.08
N ARG A 54 0.50 3.76 18.26
CA ARG A 54 0.82 3.35 16.88
C ARG A 54 1.37 4.50 16.07
N ALA A 55 0.76 5.69 16.18
CA ALA A 55 1.23 6.88 15.48
C ALA A 55 2.66 7.27 15.88
N VAL A 56 2.95 7.33 17.18
CA VAL A 56 4.30 7.64 17.68
C VAL A 56 5.31 6.57 17.24
N ALA A 57 4.99 5.28 17.40
CA ALA A 57 5.88 4.20 16.96
C ALA A 57 6.18 4.27 15.46
N GLY A 58 5.16 4.49 14.63
CA GLY A 58 5.31 4.62 13.18
C GLY A 58 6.14 5.84 12.79
N LEU A 59 5.90 7.00 13.42
CA LEU A 59 6.68 8.21 13.18
C LEU A 59 8.15 8.02 13.58
N THR A 60 8.42 7.50 14.78
CA THR A 60 9.78 7.22 15.25
C THR A 60 10.52 6.26 14.31
N ALA A 61 9.91 5.13 13.96
CA ALA A 61 10.56 4.11 13.13
C ALA A 61 10.81 4.56 11.68
N GLN A 62 10.05 5.54 11.17
CA GLN A 62 10.04 5.85 9.74
C GLN A 62 10.43 7.30 9.39
N HIS A 63 10.76 8.16 10.37
CA HIS A 63 10.96 9.60 10.14
C HIS A 63 12.03 9.94 9.08
N LEU A 64 13.01 9.07 8.85
CA LEU A 64 14.04 9.25 7.80
C LEU A 64 13.53 8.94 6.38
N LYS A 65 12.42 8.21 6.23
CA LYS A 65 11.95 7.68 4.93
C LYS A 65 11.71 8.75 3.87
N PRO A 66 11.12 9.92 4.15
CA PRO A 66 10.94 10.96 3.14
C PRO A 66 12.26 11.36 2.45
N GLY A 67 13.29 11.63 3.24
CA GLY A 67 14.62 11.96 2.73
C GLY A 67 15.30 10.77 2.04
N MET A 68 15.19 9.56 2.61
CA MET A 68 15.77 8.34 2.03
C MET A 68 15.14 7.99 0.67
N PHE A 69 13.82 8.16 0.53
CA PHE A 69 13.13 7.84 -0.72
C PHE A 69 13.57 8.75 -1.85
N LYS A 70 13.71 10.05 -1.58
CA LYS A 70 14.19 11.02 -2.56
C LYS A 70 15.65 10.78 -2.97
N LYS A 71 16.48 10.34 -2.02
CA LYS A 71 17.93 10.09 -2.22
C LYS A 71 18.25 8.69 -2.73
N SER A 72 17.25 7.83 -2.88
CA SER A 72 17.46 6.46 -3.36
C SER A 72 18.09 6.48 -4.75
N PRO A 73 19.15 5.69 -5.01
CA PRO A 73 19.79 5.64 -6.32
C PRO A 73 18.86 5.07 -7.40
N THR A 74 17.93 4.20 -7.00
CA THR A 74 16.84 3.72 -7.85
C THR A 74 15.52 4.39 -7.44
N PRO A 75 14.68 4.79 -8.41
CA PRO A 75 13.38 5.38 -8.10
C PRO A 75 12.54 4.45 -7.22
N VAL A 76 12.08 4.98 -6.08
CA VAL A 76 11.22 4.23 -5.17
C VAL A 76 9.84 4.03 -5.82
N SER A 77 9.37 2.79 -5.85
CA SER A 77 8.09 2.45 -6.46
C SER A 77 6.89 2.92 -5.64
N ASP A 78 5.75 3.10 -6.28
CA ASP A 78 4.50 3.46 -5.60
C ASP A 78 4.08 2.42 -4.57
N GLY A 79 4.37 1.15 -4.82
CA GLY A 79 4.11 0.10 -3.86
C GLY A 79 4.87 0.27 -2.54
N ALA A 80 6.04 0.92 -2.55
CA ALA A 80 6.74 1.26 -1.32
C ALA A 80 6.01 2.35 -0.52
N PHE A 81 5.43 3.36 -1.19
CA PHE A 81 4.57 4.35 -0.52
C PHE A 81 3.33 3.69 0.08
N ARG A 82 2.63 2.84 -0.67
CA ARG A 82 1.44 2.12 -0.17
C ARG A 82 1.79 1.20 1.00
N ARG A 83 2.96 0.53 0.96
CA ARG A 83 3.45 -0.28 2.10
C ARG A 83 3.82 0.56 3.30
N LEU A 84 4.42 1.74 3.10
CA LEU A 84 4.76 2.64 4.19
C LEU A 84 3.50 3.21 4.87
N ALA A 85 2.46 3.50 4.08
CA ALA A 85 1.16 3.96 4.60
C ALA A 85 0.48 2.94 5.53
N MET A 86 0.81 1.64 5.44
CA MET A 86 0.34 0.65 6.42
C MET A 86 0.96 0.85 7.81
N LYS A 87 2.13 1.49 7.89
CA LYS A 87 2.92 1.63 9.12
C LYS A 87 2.74 2.99 9.77
N VAL A 88 2.47 4.04 8.99
CA VAL A 88 2.42 5.43 9.47
C VAL A 88 1.59 6.31 8.53
N ASP A 89 0.96 7.35 9.07
CA ASP A 89 0.37 8.43 8.28
C ASP A 89 1.51 9.20 7.56
N LEU A 90 1.49 9.19 6.24
CA LEU A 90 2.57 9.74 5.41
C LEU A 90 2.58 11.27 5.43
N GLU A 91 1.44 11.91 5.66
CA GLU A 91 1.37 13.36 5.80
C GLU A 91 1.99 13.83 7.12
N LEU A 92 1.65 13.18 8.23
CA LEU A 92 2.29 13.44 9.51
C LEU A 92 3.80 13.12 9.45
N LEU A 93 4.18 12.05 8.75
CA LEU A 93 5.57 11.69 8.55
C LEU A 93 6.35 12.78 7.79
N ALA A 94 5.79 13.29 6.69
CA ALA A 94 6.39 14.33 5.89
C ALA A 94 6.54 15.64 6.68
N ARG A 95 5.49 16.01 7.43
CA ARG A 95 5.50 17.20 8.30
C ARG A 95 6.56 17.09 9.40
N LEU A 96 6.65 15.93 10.05
CA LEU A 96 7.68 15.67 11.06
C LEU A 96 9.08 15.79 10.46
N ALA A 97 9.34 15.09 9.35
CA ALA A 97 10.65 15.13 8.70
C ALA A 97 11.02 16.54 8.24
N LYS A 98 10.05 17.32 7.74
CA LYS A 98 10.26 18.70 7.32
C LYS A 98 10.60 19.60 8.50
N ALA A 99 9.88 19.46 9.61
CA ALA A 99 10.17 20.20 10.84
C ALA A 99 11.57 19.87 11.38
N ASP A 100 11.96 18.60 11.40
CA ASP A 100 13.32 18.18 11.79
C ASP A 100 14.39 18.80 10.88
N CYS A 101 14.20 18.75 9.57
CA CYS A 101 15.13 19.34 8.60
C CYS A 101 15.28 20.86 8.78
N LEU A 102 14.18 21.58 8.95
CA LEU A 102 14.17 23.04 9.16
C LEU A 102 14.66 23.46 10.54
N GLY A 103 14.56 22.59 11.56
CA GLY A 103 15.01 22.87 12.91
C GLY A 103 16.53 22.81 13.09
N ARG A 104 17.28 22.34 12.08
CA ARG A 104 18.73 22.22 12.14
C ARG A 104 19.43 23.56 11.88
N PRO A 105 20.55 23.85 12.57
CA PRO A 105 21.32 25.06 12.30
C PRO A 105 21.99 24.98 10.93
N GLY A 106 21.77 26.01 10.09
CA GLY A 106 22.31 26.11 8.74
C GLY A 106 21.23 26.13 7.66
N SER A 107 21.65 26.11 6.40
CA SER A 107 20.74 26.05 5.24
C SER A 107 20.65 24.61 4.74
N PHE A 108 19.46 24.00 4.83
CA PHE A 108 19.18 22.67 4.33
C PHE A 108 18.06 22.71 3.29
N ASP A 109 18.23 21.98 2.19
CA ASP A 109 17.15 21.72 1.26
C ASP A 109 16.22 20.64 1.83
N CYS A 110 15.00 21.06 2.19
CA CYS A 110 13.94 20.20 2.72
C CYS A 110 12.85 19.88 1.66
N SER A 111 13.11 20.16 0.37
CA SER A 111 12.17 19.90 -0.74
C SER A 111 11.82 18.41 -0.91
N ALA A 112 12.68 17.51 -0.42
CA ALA A 112 12.43 16.07 -0.42
C ALA A 112 11.12 15.69 0.31
N MET A 113 10.76 16.42 1.36
CA MET A 113 9.57 16.16 2.16
C MET A 113 8.31 16.61 1.43
N ASP A 114 8.39 17.71 0.70
CA ASP A 114 7.29 18.21 -0.13
C ASP A 114 7.03 17.26 -1.31
N TRP A 115 8.09 16.83 -2.01
CA TRP A 115 8.00 15.81 -3.06
C TRP A 115 7.36 14.51 -2.54
N PHE A 116 7.78 14.05 -1.35
CA PHE A 116 7.26 12.83 -0.75
C PHE A 116 5.76 12.96 -0.45
N LEU A 117 5.34 14.09 0.12
CA LEU A 117 3.94 14.35 0.46
C LEU A 117 3.07 14.46 -0.80
N GLU A 118 3.55 15.17 -1.82
CA GLU A 118 2.87 15.28 -3.11
C GLU A 118 2.65 13.89 -3.73
N ARG A 119 3.67 13.03 -3.73
CA ARG A 119 3.52 11.66 -4.22
C ARG A 119 2.52 10.85 -3.40
N ALA A 120 2.57 10.95 -2.07
CA ALA A 120 1.63 10.26 -1.19
C ALA A 120 0.17 10.68 -1.44
N ARG A 121 -0.07 11.98 -1.67
CA ARG A 121 -1.39 12.54 -2.02
C ARG A 121 -1.86 12.09 -3.39
N ALA A 122 -0.99 12.13 -4.41
CA ALA A 122 -1.31 11.66 -5.75
C ALA A 122 -1.70 10.17 -5.79
N LEU A 123 -1.13 9.37 -4.88
CA LEU A 123 -1.46 7.95 -4.73
C LEU A 123 -2.70 7.68 -3.85
N GLY A 124 -3.26 8.72 -3.21
CA GLY A 124 -4.38 8.58 -2.29
C GLY A 124 -4.04 7.86 -0.98
N VAL A 125 -2.76 7.85 -0.57
CA VAL A 125 -2.27 7.12 0.61
C VAL A 125 -1.62 8.02 1.66
N ALA A 126 -1.93 9.32 1.63
CA ALA A 126 -1.40 10.28 2.59
C ALA A 126 -1.75 9.94 4.03
N HIS A 127 -3.00 9.52 4.29
CA HIS A 127 -3.51 9.29 5.65
C HIS A 127 -3.74 7.81 5.99
N ALA A 128 -3.88 6.95 4.99
CA ALA A 128 -4.21 5.54 5.18
C ALA A 128 -3.67 4.70 4.01
N PRO A 129 -3.40 3.40 4.22
CA PRO A 129 -3.12 2.50 3.11
C PRO A 129 -4.39 2.29 2.25
N PRO A 130 -4.25 1.82 1.01
CA PRO A 130 -5.42 1.56 0.16
C PRO A 130 -6.29 0.46 0.79
N THR A 131 -7.61 0.62 0.72
CA THR A 131 -8.57 -0.40 1.18
C THR A 131 -8.41 -1.69 0.37
N PRO A 132 -8.40 -2.89 0.99
CA PRO A 132 -8.35 -4.14 0.25
C PRO A 132 -9.49 -4.28 -0.75
N LEU A 133 -9.17 -4.59 -2.01
CA LEU A 133 -10.15 -4.82 -3.08
C LEU A 133 -10.87 -6.18 -2.90
N VAL A 134 -10.12 -7.19 -2.45
CA VAL A 134 -10.65 -8.53 -2.21
C VAL A 134 -10.88 -8.73 -0.72
N LEU A 135 -12.09 -9.16 -0.37
CA LEU A 135 -12.53 -9.40 1.00
C LEU A 135 -12.88 -10.87 1.19
N GLY A 136 -12.94 -11.32 2.45
CA GLY A 136 -13.19 -12.73 2.77
C GLY A 136 -14.43 -13.29 2.07
N ARG A 137 -15.53 -12.54 2.03
CA ARG A 137 -16.76 -12.92 1.31
C ARG A 137 -16.53 -13.23 -0.18
N HIS A 138 -15.59 -12.55 -0.85
CA HIS A 138 -15.28 -12.80 -2.26
C HIS A 138 -14.54 -14.12 -2.42
N VAL A 139 -13.61 -14.43 -1.52
CA VAL A 139 -12.85 -15.69 -1.52
C VAL A 139 -13.76 -16.88 -1.22
N LEU A 140 -14.69 -16.73 -0.27
CA LEU A 140 -15.69 -17.75 0.04
C LEU A 140 -16.66 -18.00 -1.14
N ALA A 141 -17.08 -16.95 -1.83
CA ALA A 141 -17.93 -17.06 -3.02
C ALA A 141 -17.26 -17.83 -4.18
N LEU A 142 -15.93 -17.89 -4.21
CA LEU A 142 -15.15 -18.70 -5.16
C LEU A 142 -14.99 -20.17 -4.74
N GLY A 143 -15.68 -20.60 -3.68
CA GLY A 143 -15.67 -22.00 -3.21
C GLY A 143 -14.52 -22.36 -2.28
N VAL A 144 -13.74 -21.38 -1.80
CA VAL A 144 -12.71 -21.64 -0.77
C VAL A 144 -13.41 -21.82 0.58
N PRO A 145 -13.22 -22.95 1.28
CA PRO A 145 -13.86 -23.17 2.56
C PRO A 145 -13.31 -22.21 3.64
N PRO A 146 -14.13 -21.83 4.63
CA PRO A 146 -13.67 -20.98 5.73
C PRO A 146 -12.54 -21.65 6.50
N GLY A 147 -11.45 -20.90 6.73
CA GLY A 147 -10.29 -21.39 7.48
C GLY A 147 -9.03 -20.52 7.27
N PRO A 148 -7.89 -20.90 7.87
CA PRO A 148 -6.63 -20.13 7.81
C PRO A 148 -6.17 -19.82 6.37
N ARG A 149 -6.53 -20.69 5.41
CA ARG A 149 -6.22 -20.51 3.99
C ARG A 149 -6.81 -19.22 3.41
N VAL A 150 -8.01 -18.80 3.86
CA VAL A 150 -8.64 -17.55 3.41
C VAL A 150 -7.75 -16.36 3.78
N GLY A 151 -7.26 -16.30 5.03
CA GLY A 151 -6.38 -15.22 5.48
C GLY A 151 -5.05 -15.17 4.71
N GLN A 152 -4.47 -16.34 4.41
CA GLN A 152 -3.25 -16.44 3.59
C GLN A 152 -3.46 -15.86 2.18
N LEU A 153 -4.58 -16.23 1.53
CA LEU A 153 -4.92 -15.72 0.19
C LEU A 153 -5.17 -14.21 0.21
N LEU A 154 -5.96 -13.72 1.16
CA LEU A 154 -6.21 -12.28 1.30
C LEU A 154 -4.93 -11.48 1.49
N LYS A 155 -3.98 -11.98 2.29
CA LYS A 155 -2.67 -11.36 2.48
C LYS A 155 -1.88 -11.30 1.17
N GLN A 156 -1.86 -12.38 0.39
CA GLN A 156 -1.17 -12.43 -0.90
C GLN A 156 -1.79 -11.47 -1.92
N LEU A 157 -3.13 -11.44 -1.99
CA LEU A 157 -3.87 -10.55 -2.89
C LEU A 157 -3.67 -9.08 -2.53
N TYR A 158 -3.69 -8.76 -1.24
CA TYR A 158 -3.44 -7.41 -0.78
C TYR A 158 -2.00 -6.97 -1.08
N GLU A 159 -1.02 -7.85 -0.87
CA GLU A 159 0.38 -7.56 -1.22
C GLU A 159 0.56 -7.30 -2.72
N ARG A 160 -0.17 -8.03 -3.58
CA ARG A 160 -0.22 -7.77 -5.03
C ARG A 160 -0.85 -6.42 -5.33
N GLN A 161 -1.97 -6.09 -4.69
CA GLN A 161 -2.63 -4.78 -4.83
C GLN A 161 -1.70 -3.62 -4.45
N LEU A 162 -0.87 -3.77 -3.41
CA LEU A 162 0.08 -2.72 -3.03
C LEU A 162 1.11 -2.47 -4.14
N ILE A 163 1.57 -3.52 -4.83
CA ILE A 163 2.53 -3.41 -5.95
C ILE A 163 1.87 -2.75 -7.16
N THR A 164 0.76 -3.31 -7.63
CA THR A 164 0.12 -2.88 -8.90
C THR A 164 -0.65 -1.58 -8.75
N GLY A 165 -1.05 -1.22 -7.53
CA GLY A 165 -2.03 -0.17 -7.28
C GLY A 165 -3.46 -0.67 -7.43
N PRO A 166 -4.45 0.23 -7.20
CA PRO A 166 -5.84 -0.10 -7.52
C PRO A 166 -5.95 -0.51 -8.98
N CYS A 167 -6.82 -1.47 -9.30
CA CYS A 167 -7.14 -1.81 -10.69
C CYS A 167 -7.63 -0.52 -11.37
N SER A 168 -6.79 0.11 -12.18
CA SER A 168 -7.24 1.10 -13.13
C SER A 168 -7.89 0.36 -14.29
N ALA A 169 -8.93 0.93 -14.89
CA ALA A 169 -9.68 0.33 -16.01
C ALA A 169 -8.77 -0.09 -17.18
N LEU A 170 -7.58 0.50 -17.30
CA LEU A 170 -6.56 0.19 -18.30
C LEU A 170 -5.80 -1.13 -18.07
N ALA A 171 -5.90 -1.74 -16.88
CA ALA A 171 -5.17 -2.96 -16.51
C ALA A 171 -6.03 -4.23 -16.52
N CYS A 172 -7.31 -4.13 -16.94
CA CYS A 172 -8.16 -5.30 -17.20
C CYS A 172 -7.75 -5.97 -18.53
N SER A 173 -6.55 -6.52 -18.58
CA SER A 173 -6.24 -7.57 -19.55
C SER A 173 -6.62 -8.92 -18.92
N PRO A 174 -7.40 -9.80 -19.56
CA PRO A 174 -8.24 -10.78 -18.84
C PRO A 174 -7.53 -11.95 -18.14
N CYS A 175 -6.19 -12.05 -18.14
CA CYS A 175 -5.55 -13.37 -18.03
C CYS A 175 -4.41 -13.54 -17.01
N SER A 176 -4.00 -12.53 -16.24
CA SER A 176 -2.73 -12.60 -15.48
C SER A 176 -2.85 -12.68 -13.95
N LEU A 177 -4.06 -12.70 -13.38
CA LEU A 177 -4.26 -12.69 -11.91
C LEU A 177 -4.58 -14.05 -11.26
N VAL A 178 -4.59 -15.15 -12.03
CA VAL A 178 -4.77 -16.49 -11.45
C VAL A 178 -3.44 -17.25 -11.47
N PRO A 179 -2.83 -17.56 -10.31
CA PRO A 179 -1.73 -18.50 -10.27
C PRO A 179 -2.26 -19.92 -10.53
N SER A 180 -1.98 -20.43 -11.73
CA SER A 180 -2.12 -21.84 -12.13
C SER A 180 -0.94 -22.69 -11.61
N PRO A 181 -1.11 -24.01 -11.40
CA PRO A 181 -2.11 -24.87 -12.03
C PRO A 181 -3.28 -25.20 -11.09
N LEU A 182 -4.49 -24.84 -11.52
CA LEU A 182 -5.70 -25.53 -11.10
C LEU A 182 -5.88 -26.80 -11.96
N PRO A 183 -6.52 -27.86 -11.44
CA PRO A 183 -6.63 -29.15 -12.09
C PRO A 183 -7.31 -29.08 -13.47
N SER A 184 -6.84 -29.92 -14.37
CA SER A 184 -7.08 -29.97 -15.83
C SER A 184 -8.50 -30.36 -16.29
N SER A 185 -9.52 -30.22 -15.45
CA SER A 185 -10.89 -30.65 -15.77
C SER A 185 -11.92 -29.54 -15.97
N VAL A 186 -11.54 -28.26 -15.89
CA VAL A 186 -12.47 -27.15 -16.19
C VAL A 186 -12.09 -26.47 -17.50
N ALA A 187 -12.66 -26.98 -18.59
CA ALA A 187 -12.64 -26.32 -19.89
C ALA A 187 -13.50 -25.04 -19.81
N TRP A 188 -12.85 -23.88 -19.72
CA TRP A 188 -13.51 -22.58 -19.93
C TRP A 188 -13.78 -22.40 -21.43
N ARG A 189 -14.82 -23.07 -21.95
CA ARG A 189 -15.51 -22.56 -23.15
C ARG A 189 -16.45 -21.46 -22.70
N GLY A 190 -16.46 -20.37 -23.46
CA GLY A 190 -17.08 -19.08 -23.16
C GLY A 190 -18.26 -19.14 -22.19
N SER A 191 -18.12 -18.47 -21.05
CA SER A 191 -19.21 -18.42 -20.07
C SER A 191 -19.15 -17.10 -19.31
N ALA A 192 -20.32 -16.43 -19.29
CA ALA A 192 -20.88 -15.34 -18.48
C ALA A 192 -20.13 -14.75 -17.24
N ALA A 193 -19.01 -15.30 -16.79
CA ALA A 193 -18.23 -14.83 -15.65
C ALA A 193 -17.58 -13.44 -15.86
N CYS A 194 -17.26 -13.07 -17.11
CA CYS A 194 -16.77 -11.72 -17.42
C CYS A 194 -17.85 -10.65 -17.22
N GLU A 195 -19.11 -10.95 -17.54
CA GLU A 195 -20.22 -10.01 -17.35
C GLU A 195 -20.59 -9.84 -15.86
N GLY A 196 -20.44 -10.91 -15.06
CA GLY A 196 -20.67 -10.87 -13.61
C GLY A 196 -19.65 -10.03 -12.83
N CYS A 197 -18.38 -10.04 -13.26
CA CYS A 197 -17.33 -9.26 -12.61
C CYS A 197 -17.48 -7.76 -12.90
N CYS A 198 -17.87 -7.40 -14.14
CA CYS A 198 -18.08 -6.02 -14.53
C CYS A 198 -19.38 -5.43 -13.93
N SER A 199 -20.45 -6.22 -13.85
CA SER A 199 -21.76 -5.76 -13.34
C SER A 199 -21.80 -5.57 -11.82
N SER A 200 -21.13 -6.42 -11.03
CA SER A 200 -21.12 -6.30 -9.56
C SER A 200 -20.22 -5.17 -9.04
N LEU A 201 -19.16 -4.82 -9.78
CA LEU A 201 -18.27 -3.69 -9.45
C LEU A 201 -18.88 -2.33 -9.85
N CYS A 202 -19.69 -2.27 -10.92
CA CYS A 202 -20.38 -1.05 -11.35
C CYS A 202 -21.40 -0.52 -10.34
N THR A 203 -21.99 -1.38 -9.50
CA THR A 203 -23.00 -0.94 -8.50
C THR A 203 -22.38 -0.16 -7.34
N TYR A 204 -21.08 -0.31 -7.09
CA TYR A 204 -20.38 0.30 -5.95
C TYR A 204 -19.44 1.46 -6.32
N TRP A 205 -19.16 1.70 -7.61
CA TRP A 205 -18.16 2.69 -8.03
C TRP A 205 -18.67 3.54 -9.20
N PRO A 206 -19.01 4.83 -8.98
CA PRO A 206 -19.61 5.70 -10.01
C PRO A 206 -18.76 5.92 -11.26
N SER A 207 -17.43 5.79 -11.16
CA SER A 207 -16.50 6.00 -12.29
C SER A 207 -16.39 4.82 -13.25
N CYS A 208 -17.15 3.72 -13.06
CA CYS A 208 -17.22 2.62 -14.01
C CYS A 208 -18.32 2.79 -15.08
N ARG A 209 -19.18 3.83 -14.98
CA ARG A 209 -20.30 4.04 -15.93
C ARG A 209 -19.87 4.32 -17.37
N ASP A 210 -18.67 4.86 -17.57
CA ASP A 210 -18.23 5.37 -18.87
C ASP A 210 -17.79 4.26 -19.86
N CYS A 211 -17.72 3.00 -19.42
CA CYS A 211 -17.28 1.89 -20.29
C CYS A 211 -18.38 1.31 -21.20
N ARG A 212 -19.66 1.67 -21.04
CA ARG A 212 -20.74 1.09 -21.87
C ARG A 212 -20.87 1.72 -23.26
N SER A 213 -20.15 2.81 -23.55
CA SER A 213 -20.37 3.60 -24.76
C SER A 213 -19.51 3.20 -25.95
N ASP A 214 -18.36 2.56 -25.74
CA ASP A 214 -17.37 2.36 -26.81
C ASP A 214 -17.03 0.88 -27.03
N GLY A 215 -17.59 0.29 -28.09
CA GLY A 215 -17.01 -0.88 -28.78
C GLY A 215 -17.70 -2.21 -28.51
N GLY A 216 -18.68 -2.55 -29.36
CA GLY A 216 -19.29 -3.88 -29.40
C GLY A 216 -18.30 -4.98 -29.81
N CYS A 217 -18.35 -6.11 -29.12
CA CYS A 217 -17.72 -7.36 -29.56
C CYS A 217 -18.44 -7.87 -30.82
N SER A 218 -17.79 -7.76 -31.98
CA SER A 218 -18.20 -8.45 -33.19
C SER A 218 -17.85 -9.95 -33.10
N ASP A 219 -18.87 -10.80 -33.20
CA ASP A 219 -18.79 -12.26 -33.19
C ASP A 219 -17.89 -12.79 -34.32
N ALA A 220 -16.77 -13.41 -33.96
CA ALA A 220 -15.93 -14.16 -34.88
C ALA A 220 -16.29 -15.66 -34.82
N GLY A 221 -17.08 -16.10 -35.82
CA GLY A 221 -16.93 -17.40 -36.49
C GLY A 221 -17.31 -18.67 -35.72
N THR A 222 -18.55 -19.12 -35.89
CA THR A 222 -18.94 -20.53 -35.72
C THR A 222 -18.22 -21.43 -36.74
N PRO A 223 -17.72 -22.62 -36.37
CA PRO A 223 -17.21 -23.59 -37.33
C PRO A 223 -18.38 -24.29 -38.03
N ARG A 224 -18.43 -24.26 -39.37
CA ARG A 224 -19.37 -25.05 -40.15
C ARG A 224 -18.82 -26.47 -40.35
N ASP A 225 -19.46 -27.41 -39.67
CA ASP A 225 -19.51 -28.82 -40.03
C ASP A 225 -20.21 -28.99 -41.40
N GLY A 226 -19.76 -29.97 -42.18
CA GLY A 226 -20.21 -30.22 -43.54
C GLY A 226 -21.24 -31.33 -43.65
N SER A 227 -22.16 -31.22 -44.61
CA SER A 227 -22.79 -32.37 -45.27
C SER A 227 -23.66 -31.94 -46.46
N ARG A 228 -23.38 -32.58 -47.62
CA ARG A 228 -24.21 -32.86 -48.82
C ARG A 228 -25.64 -32.33 -48.90
N ALA A 229 -26.01 -31.79 -50.07
CA ALA A 229 -26.94 -32.39 -51.05
C ALA A 229 -27.31 -31.36 -52.14
N GLY A 230 -27.34 -31.79 -53.41
CA GLY A 230 -27.80 -30.99 -54.56
C GLY A 230 -26.77 -30.89 -55.66
#